data_AF-A0A914L5R5-F1
#
_entry.id   AF-A0A914L5R5-F1
#
_cell.length_a   1.000
_cell.length_b   1.000
_cell.length_c   1.000
_cell.angle_alpha   90.00
_cell.angle_beta   90.00
_cell.angle_gamma   90.00
#
_symmetry.space_group_name_H-M   'P 1'
#
loop_
_entity.id
_entity.type
_entity.pdbx_description
1 polymer ?
#
loop_
_entity_poly.entity_id
_entity_poly.type
_entity_poly.pdbx_seq_one_letter_code
_entity_poly.pdbx_strand_id
1 'polypeptide(L)'
;MPRRSSEKICRVCGDIATGNHYGVTSCDGCRGFFKRSIRRNLNYKCKESNACPVDIARRNQCQACRFRRCLAVKMNRNGFLFVI
;
A
#
# COMPACT_ATOMS: atom_id res chain seq x y z
N MET A 1 7.52 -7.34 29.97
CA MET A 1 7.37 -6.06 29.24
C MET A 1 5.97 -6.02 28.65
N PRO A 2 5.12 -5.03 28.99
CA PRO A 2 3.71 -5.03 28.62
C PRO A 2 3.56 -4.83 27.10
N ARG A 3 2.72 -5.67 26.48
CA ARG A 3 2.35 -5.58 25.07
C ARG A 3 1.65 -4.24 24.82
N ARG A 4 2.39 -3.30 24.24
CA ARG A 4 1.86 -2.01 23.79
C ARG A 4 0.74 -2.28 22.79
N SER A 5 -0.37 -1.57 22.97
CA SER A 5 -1.61 -1.72 22.20
C SER A 5 -1.37 -1.84 20.70
N SER A 6 -1.83 -2.96 20.12
CA SER A 6 -2.12 -3.18 18.69
C SER A 6 -1.21 -2.42 17.72
N GLU A 7 0.05 -2.86 17.59
CA GLU A 7 0.93 -2.35 16.54
C GLU A 7 0.28 -2.62 15.18
N LYS A 8 -0.18 -1.54 14.53
CA LYS A 8 -0.97 -1.64 13.32
C LYS A 8 -0.05 -2.06 12.17
N ILE A 9 -0.38 -3.15 11.49
CA ILE A 9 0.41 -3.67 10.37
C ILE A 9 -0.13 -3.15 9.04
N CYS A 10 0.76 -2.79 8.12
CA CYS A 10 0.43 -2.36 6.78
C CYS A 10 -0.25 -3.48 6.01
N ARG A 11 -1.51 -3.26 5.63
CA ARG A 11 -2.32 -4.27 4.92
C ARG A 11 -1.78 -4.63 3.52
N VAL A 12 -0.90 -3.80 2.96
CA VAL A 12 -0.29 -4.01 1.64
C VAL A 12 0.94 -4.90 1.70
N CYS A 13 1.89 -4.59 2.61
CA CYS A 13 3.23 -5.20 2.59
C CYS A 13 3.72 -5.75 3.94
N GLY A 14 2.90 -5.71 4.99
CA GLY A 14 3.27 -6.26 6.30
C GLY A 14 4.23 -5.41 7.14
N ASP A 15 4.69 -4.27 6.62
CA ASP A 15 5.51 -3.30 7.36
C ASP A 15 4.74 -2.65 8.52
N ILE A 16 5.44 -2.03 9.46
CA ILE A 16 4.83 -1.26 10.55
C ILE A 16 4.03 -0.10 9.92
N ALA A 17 2.73 -0.04 10.20
CA ALA A 17 1.87 1.01 9.69
C ALA A 17 2.06 2.29 10.50
N THR A 18 2.13 3.41 9.81
CA THR A 18 2.20 4.73 10.44
C THR A 18 0.81 5.31 10.72
N GLY A 19 -0.22 4.74 10.10
CA GLY A 19 -1.61 5.15 10.32
C GLY A 19 -2.54 4.66 9.20
N ASN A 20 -3.73 5.26 9.14
CA ASN A 20 -4.68 5.06 8.05
C ASN A 20 -4.41 6.08 6.94
N HIS A 21 -4.09 5.59 5.76
CA HIS A 21 -3.85 6.41 4.57
C HIS A 21 -4.73 5.91 3.43
N TYR A 22 -5.41 6.82 2.73
CA TYR A 22 -6.33 6.47 1.65
C TYR A 22 -7.40 5.44 2.09
N GLY A 23 -7.88 5.55 3.33
CA GLY A 23 -8.91 4.67 3.89
C GLY A 23 -8.41 3.32 4.41
N VAL A 24 -7.09 3.04 4.39
CA VAL A 24 -6.53 1.73 4.80
C VAL A 24 -5.31 1.92 5.71
N THR A 25 -5.15 1.05 6.71
CA THR A 25 -3.95 0.99 7.54
C THR A 25 -2.72 0.63 6.69
N SER A 26 -1.76 1.55 6.57
CA SER A 26 -0.57 1.37 5.74
C SER A 26 0.67 2.07 6.28
N CYS A 27 1.85 1.62 5.83
CA CYS A 27 3.13 2.30 6.07
C CYS A 27 3.35 3.46 5.09
N ASP A 28 4.31 4.35 5.40
CA ASP A 28 4.65 5.49 4.54
C ASP A 28 5.14 5.08 3.15
N GLY A 29 5.82 3.93 3.05
CA GLY A 29 6.28 3.41 1.76
C GLY A 29 5.12 3.11 0.80
N CYS A 30 4.05 2.47 1.30
CA CYS A 30 2.88 2.15 0.47
C CYS A 30 1.98 3.37 0.23
N ARG A 31 1.84 4.25 1.23
CA ARG A 31 1.19 5.56 1.09
C ARG A 31 1.82 6.38 -0.04
N GLY A 32 3.13 6.58 0.00
CA GLY A 32 3.86 7.39 -0.99
C GLY A 32 3.84 6.76 -2.38
N PHE A 33 3.97 5.43 -2.44
CA PHE A 33 3.84 4.69 -3.69
C PHE A 33 2.45 4.85 -4.32
N PHE A 34 1.38 4.69 -3.54
CA PHE A 34 0.01 4.83 -4.02
C PHE A 34 -0.25 6.25 -4.52
N LYS A 35 0.14 7.29 -3.74
CA LYS A 35 0.04 8.71 -4.11
C LYS A 35 0.68 9.01 -5.48
N ARG A 36 1.91 8.53 -5.71
CA ARG A 36 2.62 8.75 -6.99
C ARG A 36 1.94 8.02 -8.14
N SER A 37 1.49 6.80 -7.90
CA SER A 37 0.85 5.96 -8.91
C SER A 37 -0.46 6.58 -9.41
N ILE A 38 -1.31 7.09 -8.51
CA ILE A 38 -2.57 7.74 -8.88
C ILE A 38 -2.36 9.12 -9.53
N ARG A 39 -1.44 9.94 -9.01
CA ARG A 39 -1.21 11.30 -9.53
C ARG A 39 -0.66 11.30 -10.95
N ARG A 40 0.22 10.35 -11.26
CA ARG A 40 0.84 10.22 -12.58
C ARG A 40 0.08 9.26 -13.50
N ASN A 41 -1.06 8.73 -13.05
CA ASN A 41 -1.84 7.71 -13.74
C ASN A 41 -0.96 6.57 -14.32
N LEU A 42 -0.03 6.07 -13.50
CA LEU A 42 0.97 5.11 -13.97
C LEU A 42 0.33 3.74 -14.24
N ASN A 43 0.53 3.25 -15.46
CA ASN A 43 0.11 1.91 -15.85
C ASN A 43 1.30 0.94 -15.74
N TYR A 44 1.34 0.18 -14.66
CA TYR A 44 2.39 -0.80 -14.43
C TYR A 44 2.04 -2.14 -15.08
N LYS A 45 3.01 -2.77 -15.75
CA LYS A 45 2.91 -4.16 -16.24
C LYS A 45 3.77 -5.08 -15.38
N CYS A 46 3.22 -6.20 -14.94
CA CYS A 46 4.01 -7.26 -14.33
C CYS A 46 4.83 -7.95 -15.42
N LYS A 47 6.08 -8.31 -15.10
CA LYS A 47 6.95 -9.10 -16.00
C LYS A 47 6.82 -10.61 -15.78
N GLU A 48 6.13 -11.00 -14.70
CA GLU A 48 5.95 -12.38 -14.25
C GLU A 48 4.45 -12.78 -14.34
N SER A 49 3.99 -13.68 -13.47
CA SER A 49 2.63 -14.22 -13.41
C SER A 49 1.58 -13.33 -12.72
N ASN A 50 1.82 -12.02 -12.57
CA ASN A 50 0.99 -11.11 -11.77
C ASN A 50 0.78 -11.51 -10.30
N ALA A 51 1.52 -12.49 -9.76
CA ALA A 51 1.39 -13.00 -8.40
C ALA A 51 2.63 -12.74 -7.52
N CYS A 52 3.41 -11.70 -7.84
CA CYS A 52 4.63 -11.40 -7.10
C CYS A 52 4.35 -11.11 -5.62
N PRO A 53 5.14 -11.66 -4.69
CA PRO A 53 4.99 -11.41 -3.26
C PRO A 53 5.23 -9.93 -2.95
N VAL A 54 4.36 -9.35 -2.12
CA VAL A 54 4.44 -7.95 -1.66
C VAL A 54 4.68 -7.96 -0.16
N ASP A 55 5.94 -8.02 0.24
CA ASP A 55 6.40 -7.89 1.64
C ASP A 55 7.45 -6.77 1.76
N ILE A 56 7.97 -6.55 2.97
CA ILE A 56 8.92 -5.47 3.27
C ILE A 56 10.16 -5.53 2.36
N ALA A 57 10.70 -6.73 2.13
CA ALA A 57 11.92 -6.93 1.34
C ALA A 57 11.66 -6.86 -0.17
N ARG A 58 10.50 -7.34 -0.64
CA ARG A 58 10.22 -7.57 -2.06
C ARG A 58 9.22 -6.60 -2.68
N ARG A 59 8.56 -5.73 -1.91
CA ARG A 59 7.56 -4.76 -2.41
C ARG A 59 8.07 -3.83 -3.52
N ASN A 60 9.37 -3.67 -3.70
CA ASN A 60 9.94 -2.84 -4.78
C ASN A 60 10.26 -3.62 -6.07
N GLN A 61 10.21 -4.96 -6.04
CA GLN A 61 10.53 -5.82 -7.20
C GLN A 61 9.46 -5.74 -8.30
N CYS A 62 8.18 -5.62 -7.93
CA CYS A 62 7.09 -5.51 -8.89
C CYS A 62 6.09 -4.42 -8.51
N GLN A 63 6.16 -3.30 -9.23
CA GLN A 63 5.25 -2.16 -9.04
C GLN A 63 3.80 -2.52 -9.41
N ALA A 64 3.59 -3.34 -10.43
CA ALA A 64 2.26 -3.78 -10.85
C ALA A 64 1.54 -4.57 -9.75
N CYS A 65 2.19 -5.61 -9.22
CA CYS A 65 1.63 -6.42 -8.13
C CYS A 65 1.43 -5.61 -6.86
N ARG A 66 2.37 -4.70 -6.53
CA ARG A 66 2.21 -3.79 -5.39
C ARG A 66 1.00 -2.87 -5.55
N PHE A 67 0.84 -2.23 -6.71
CA PHE A 67 -0.29 -1.33 -6.96
C PHE A 67 -1.62 -2.08 -6.98
N ARG A 68 -1.65 -3.25 -7.62
CA ARG A 68 -2.79 -4.15 -7.58
C ARG A 68 -3.16 -4.55 -6.15
N ARG A 69 -2.17 -4.82 -5.28
CA ARG A 69 -2.38 -5.10 -3.86
C ARG A 69 -2.95 -3.89 -3.11
N CYS A 70 -2.46 -2.67 -3.38
CA CYS A 70 -3.05 -1.44 -2.83
C CYS A 70 -4.54 -1.32 -3.18
N LEU A 71 -4.91 -1.58 -4.43
CA LEU A 71 -6.32 -1.57 -4.86
C LEU A 71 -7.13 -2.71 -4.24
N ALA A 72 -6.54 -3.90 -4.11
CA ALA A 72 -7.18 -5.06 -3.52
C ALA A 72 -7.54 -4.85 -2.04
N VAL A 73 -6.70 -4.13 -1.28
CA VAL A 73 -7.02 -3.73 0.10
C VAL A 73 -7.91 -2.50 0.19
N LYS A 74 -8.45 -2.02 -0.93
CA LYS A 74 -9.37 -0.88 -1.04
C LYS A 74 -8.75 0.47 -0.68
N MET A 75 -7.48 0.70 -1.01
CA MET A 75 -6.94 2.06 -0.97
C MET A 75 -7.71 2.96 -1.93
N ASN A 76 -8.34 4.00 -1.39
CA ASN A 76 -9.22 4.88 -2.14
C ASN A 76 -8.43 5.95 -2.89
N ARG A 77 -8.54 5.94 -4.23
CA ARG A 77 -7.96 6.97 -5.12
C ARG A 77 -8.51 8.36 -4.80
N ASN A 78 -9.77 8.41 -4.37
CA ASN A 78 -10.50 9.61 -3.99
C ASN A 78 -10.43 9.86 -2.48
N GLY A 79 -9.58 9.16 -1.74
CA GLY A 79 -9.42 9.33 -0.28
C GLY A 79 -8.95 10.73 0.16
N PHE A 80 -8.78 11.67 -0.77
CA PHE A 80 -8.68 13.10 -0.50
C PHE A 80 -10.04 13.76 -0.19
N LEU A 81 -11.18 13.07 -0.39
CA LEU A 81 -12.54 13.62 -0.33
C LEU A 81 -13.34 13.17 0.92
N PHE A 82 -12.70 12.73 2.00
CA PHE A 82 -13.36 12.48 3.29
C PHE A 82 -12.99 13.54 4.34
N VAL A 83 -12.67 14.75 3.87
CA VAL A 83 -12.51 15.95 4.70
C VAL A 83 -13.29 17.08 4.03
N ILE A 84 -14.62 16.94 4.04
CA ILE A 84 -15.57 18.05 3.94
C ILE A 84 -16.42 18.02 5.19
#